data_AF-A0AB39RZJ7-F1
#
_entry.id   AF-A0AB39RZJ7-F1
#
_cell.length_a   1.000
_cell.length_b   1.000
_cell.length_c   1.000
_cell.angle_alpha   90.00
_cell.angle_beta   90.00
_cell.angle_gamma   90.00
#
_symmetry.space_group_name_H-M   'P 1'
#
loop_
_entity.id
_entity.type
_entity.pdbx_description
1 polymer ?
#
loop_
_entity_poly.entity_id
_entity_poly.type
_entity_poly.pdbx_seq_one_letter_code
_entity_poly.pdbx_strand_id
1 'polypeptide(L)'
;MATVAQRSVARRQLAGTVMTSAGLKARTAMNSSTDRVADLFATDEVRNLFALALPGYEPYPFSELVHTARDRLTATPAHSVGILARELRRAGLAIHQARSAGQHAGEDAAQLIAFTRSGCNWWASTVDHDGPALVQAHLIDPCEQLLSAGNSDERDDGYAALRGLATRLGSHSGFTSRWALHIDDGA
;
A
#
# COMPACT_ATOMS: atom_id res chain seq x y z
N MET A 1 52.77 -46.38 -24.42
CA MET A 1 52.36 -45.62 -25.62
C MET A 1 51.54 -44.44 -25.09
N ALA A 2 51.88 -43.16 -25.28
CA ALA A 2 52.40 -42.46 -26.46
C ALA A 2 51.35 -42.43 -27.59
N THR A 3 50.92 -41.32 -28.20
CA THR A 3 51.40 -39.92 -28.13
C THR A 3 50.39 -38.96 -28.80
N VAL A 4 50.11 -37.77 -28.20
CA VAL A 4 49.51 -36.56 -28.87
C VAL A 4 48.08 -36.76 -29.47
N ALA A 5 47.35 -35.76 -29.97
CA ALA A 5 46.79 -34.56 -29.33
C ALA A 5 45.55 -34.10 -30.19
N GLN A 6 45.12 -32.85 -30.42
CA GLN A 6 45.60 -31.51 -30.08
C GLN A 6 44.44 -30.47 -29.92
N ARG A 7 44.65 -29.21 -30.34
CA ARG A 7 43.81 -28.03 -30.12
C ARG A 7 42.88 -27.71 -31.31
N SER A 8 41.74 -27.07 -31.02
CA SER A 8 41.14 -26.03 -31.88
C SER A 8 40.87 -24.78 -31.03
N VAL A 9 41.07 -23.57 -31.57
CA VAL A 9 41.06 -22.30 -30.81
C VAL A 9 40.41 -21.17 -31.60
N ALA A 10 39.31 -20.61 -31.07
CA ALA A 10 38.85 -19.24 -31.29
C ALA A 10 38.04 -18.85 -30.03
N ARG A 11 38.38 -17.85 -29.20
CA ARG A 11 38.63 -16.39 -29.39
C ARG A 11 37.39 -15.58 -29.79
N ARG A 12 37.20 -14.49 -29.02
CA ARG A 12 36.11 -13.50 -29.01
C ARG A 12 34.80 -14.03 -28.37
N GLN A 13 34.04 -13.24 -27.60
CA GLN A 13 34.19 -11.79 -27.34
C GLN A 13 33.92 -11.44 -25.87
N LEU A 14 34.69 -10.50 -25.32
CA LEU A 14 34.34 -9.82 -24.07
C LEU A 14 33.15 -8.90 -24.34
N ALA A 15 32.05 -9.12 -23.63
CA ALA A 15 30.91 -8.23 -23.57
C ALA A 15 30.49 -8.07 -22.11
N GLY A 16 31.25 -7.25 -21.37
CA GLY A 16 30.85 -6.84 -20.02
C GLY A 16 29.66 -5.91 -20.13
N THR A 17 28.45 -6.42 -19.92
CA THR A 17 27.22 -5.60 -19.86
C THR A 17 27.27 -4.72 -18.62
N VAL A 18 27.87 -3.54 -18.76
CA VAL A 18 27.77 -2.47 -17.78
C VAL A 18 26.30 -2.06 -17.72
N MET A 19 25.57 -2.59 -16.73
CA MET A 19 24.23 -2.09 -16.41
C MET A 19 24.36 -0.62 -16.04
N THR A 20 23.85 0.25 -16.92
CA THR A 20 23.86 1.68 -16.68
C THR A 20 23.02 2.01 -15.44
N SER A 21 23.42 3.02 -14.68
CA SER A 21 22.70 3.46 -13.48
C SER A 21 21.24 3.87 -13.77
N ALA A 22 20.94 4.25 -15.02
CA ALA A 22 19.58 4.44 -15.53
C ALA A 22 18.73 3.16 -15.48
N GLY A 23 19.28 1.98 -15.81
CA GLY A 23 18.57 0.71 -15.74
C GLY A 23 18.27 0.25 -14.31
N LEU A 24 19.12 0.65 -13.35
CA LEU A 24 18.82 0.44 -11.93
C LEU A 24 17.72 1.41 -11.46
N LYS A 25 17.87 2.72 -11.75
CA LYS A 25 16.85 3.74 -11.43
C LYS A 25 15.47 3.43 -12.04
N ALA A 26 15.42 2.90 -13.28
CA ALA A 26 14.17 2.52 -13.92
C ALA A 26 13.46 1.37 -13.19
N ARG A 27 14.21 0.38 -12.68
CA ARG A 27 13.62 -0.69 -11.85
C ARG A 27 13.18 -0.17 -10.48
N THR A 28 13.94 0.74 -9.85
CA THR A 28 13.54 1.38 -8.59
C THR A 28 12.31 2.29 -8.74
N ALA A 29 12.14 2.94 -9.90
CA ALA A 29 11.02 3.82 -10.19
C ALA A 29 9.74 3.10 -10.67
N MET A 30 9.79 1.78 -10.88
CA MET A 30 8.65 0.95 -11.29
C MET A 30 8.21 -0.06 -10.22
N ASN A 31 8.72 0.05 -8.98
CA ASN A 31 7.93 -0.40 -7.82
C ASN A 31 6.72 0.53 -7.74
N SER A 32 5.53 0.02 -8.05
CA SER A 32 4.31 0.80 -7.96
C SER A 32 4.01 1.14 -6.51
N SER A 33 3.24 2.20 -6.26
CA SER A 33 2.76 2.45 -4.89
C SER A 33 1.82 1.36 -4.40
N THR A 34 1.24 0.57 -5.31
CA THR A 34 0.41 -0.59 -5.00
C THR A 34 1.25 -1.76 -4.50
N ASP A 35 2.49 -1.90 -4.94
CA ASP A 35 3.48 -2.80 -4.33
C ASP A 35 3.85 -2.30 -2.93
N ARG A 36 3.96 -0.98 -2.72
CA ARG A 36 4.23 -0.42 -1.38
C ARG A 36 3.08 -0.61 -0.39
N VAL A 37 1.82 -0.68 -0.84
CA VAL A 37 0.70 -1.14 -0.01
C VAL A 37 0.88 -2.62 0.35
N ALA A 38 1.41 -3.44 -0.56
CA ALA A 38 1.68 -4.85 -0.26
C ALA A 38 2.79 -5.01 0.79
N ASP A 39 3.90 -4.27 0.70
CA ASP A 39 4.98 -4.26 1.71
C ASP A 39 4.46 -3.99 3.12
N LEU A 40 3.51 -3.05 3.26
CA LEU A 40 3.11 -2.47 4.55
C LEU A 40 1.86 -3.13 5.16
N PHE A 41 0.95 -3.67 4.33
CA PHE A 41 -0.38 -4.11 4.79
C PHE A 41 -0.76 -5.53 4.35
N ALA A 42 0.03 -6.23 3.53
CA ALA A 42 -0.31 -7.58 3.05
C ALA A 42 0.09 -8.70 4.01
N THR A 43 -0.31 -8.59 5.28
CA THR A 43 -0.12 -9.62 6.30
C THR A 43 -0.88 -10.91 5.93
N ASP A 44 -0.48 -12.05 6.50
CA ASP A 44 -1.17 -13.32 6.27
C ASP A 44 -2.66 -13.26 6.67
N GLU A 45 -2.99 -12.50 7.71
CA GLU A 45 -4.38 -12.24 8.14
C GLU A 45 -5.18 -11.49 7.06
N VAL A 46 -4.66 -10.37 6.54
CA VAL A 46 -5.33 -9.58 5.50
C VAL A 46 -5.41 -10.36 4.17
N ARG A 47 -4.41 -11.18 3.87
CA ARG A 47 -4.43 -12.12 2.73
C ARG A 47 -5.50 -13.19 2.91
N ASN A 48 -5.64 -13.76 4.11
CA ASN A 48 -6.68 -14.75 4.40
C ASN A 48 -8.09 -14.13 4.35
N LEU A 49 -8.28 -12.88 4.81
CA LEU A 49 -9.54 -12.14 4.64
C LEU A 49 -9.91 -11.99 3.15
N PHE A 50 -8.94 -11.66 2.28
CA PHE A 50 -9.19 -11.57 0.84
C PHE A 50 -9.40 -12.95 0.19
N ALA A 51 -8.66 -13.99 0.58
CA ALA A 51 -8.86 -15.35 0.06
C ALA A 51 -10.25 -15.90 0.39
N LEU A 52 -10.73 -15.72 1.63
CA LEU A 52 -12.06 -16.15 2.07
C LEU A 52 -13.19 -15.36 1.37
N ALA A 53 -12.96 -14.08 1.06
CA ALA A 53 -13.94 -13.25 0.36
C ALA A 53 -13.90 -13.39 -1.18
N LEU A 54 -12.76 -13.82 -1.75
CA LEU A 54 -12.55 -14.03 -3.19
C LEU A 54 -11.93 -15.42 -3.47
N PRO A 55 -12.65 -16.53 -3.26
CA PRO A 55 -12.14 -17.86 -3.58
C PRO A 55 -11.68 -17.98 -5.05
N GLY A 56 -10.49 -18.55 -5.26
CA GLY A 56 -9.83 -18.65 -6.56
C GLY A 56 -8.93 -17.45 -6.94
N TYR A 57 -8.83 -16.42 -6.09
CA TYR A 57 -7.91 -15.28 -6.28
C TYR A 57 -6.64 -15.36 -5.42
N GLU A 58 -6.46 -16.42 -4.63
CA GLU A 58 -5.32 -16.62 -3.73
C GLU A 58 -3.92 -16.49 -4.38
N PRO A 59 -3.68 -16.94 -5.65
CA PRO A 59 -2.35 -16.79 -6.27
C PRO A 59 -2.08 -15.40 -6.88
N TYR A 60 -3.02 -14.45 -6.80
CA TYR A 60 -2.86 -13.13 -7.42
C TYR A 60 -2.03 -12.17 -6.56
N PRO A 61 -1.37 -11.15 -7.17
CA PRO A 61 -0.73 -10.06 -6.44
C PRO A 61 -1.70 -9.37 -5.47
N PHE A 62 -1.17 -8.83 -4.37
CA PHE A 62 -1.99 -8.15 -3.36
C PHE A 62 -2.71 -6.90 -3.91
N SER A 63 -2.08 -6.22 -4.86
CA SER A 63 -2.67 -5.13 -5.64
C SER A 63 -3.93 -5.56 -6.41
N GLU A 64 -3.90 -6.74 -7.06
CA GLU A 64 -5.04 -7.32 -7.78
C GLU A 64 -6.13 -7.85 -6.85
N LEU A 65 -5.76 -8.43 -5.69
CA LEU A 65 -6.69 -8.79 -4.63
C LEU A 65 -7.46 -7.56 -4.13
N VAL A 66 -6.75 -6.48 -3.80
CA VAL A 66 -7.32 -5.21 -3.34
C VAL A 66 -8.18 -4.55 -4.42
N HIS A 67 -7.79 -4.58 -5.70
CA HIS A 67 -8.61 -4.06 -6.79
C HIS A 67 -9.91 -4.87 -6.94
N THR A 68 -9.80 -6.19 -7.01
CA THR A 68 -10.94 -7.10 -7.18
C THR A 68 -11.90 -7.03 -5.99
N ALA A 69 -11.37 -6.90 -4.77
CA ALA A 69 -12.17 -6.85 -3.55
C ALA A 69 -12.99 -5.55 -3.44
N ARG A 70 -12.42 -4.37 -3.74
CA ARG A 70 -13.16 -3.09 -3.85
C ARG A 70 -14.36 -3.25 -4.79
N ASP A 71 -14.09 -3.74 -6.00
CA ASP A 71 -15.04 -3.62 -7.10
C ASP A 71 -16.13 -4.71 -7.04
N ARG A 72 -15.82 -5.91 -6.52
CA ARG A 72 -16.80 -7.02 -6.44
C ARG A 72 -17.54 -7.14 -5.12
N LEU A 73 -16.91 -6.83 -3.98
CA LEU A 73 -17.52 -7.14 -2.68
C LEU A 73 -18.53 -6.07 -2.21
N THR A 74 -18.55 -4.91 -2.86
CA THR A 74 -19.39 -3.75 -2.49
C THR A 74 -20.89 -4.05 -2.41
N ALA A 75 -21.41 -5.12 -3.02
CA ALA A 75 -22.81 -5.55 -2.89
C ALA A 75 -22.97 -6.99 -2.35
N THR A 76 -22.05 -7.45 -1.49
CA THR A 76 -21.99 -8.85 -1.00
C THR A 76 -22.01 -8.92 0.53
N PRO A 77 -22.25 -10.11 1.13
CA PRO A 77 -22.07 -10.31 2.57
C PRO A 77 -20.65 -9.99 3.08
N ALA A 78 -19.64 -10.03 2.21
CA ALA A 78 -18.26 -9.65 2.52
C ALA A 78 -17.98 -8.14 2.29
N HIS A 79 -19.01 -7.27 2.31
CA HIS A 79 -18.89 -5.82 2.11
C HIS A 79 -17.80 -5.18 2.98
N SER A 80 -17.65 -5.61 4.24
CA SER A 80 -16.59 -5.16 5.15
C SER A 80 -15.17 -5.33 4.58
N VAL A 81 -14.92 -6.43 3.85
CA VAL A 81 -13.63 -6.70 3.19
C VAL A 81 -13.47 -5.85 1.93
N GLY A 82 -14.56 -5.57 1.20
CA GLY A 82 -14.58 -4.59 0.10
C GLY A 82 -14.31 -3.15 0.57
N ILE A 83 -14.76 -2.80 1.78
CA ILE A 83 -14.42 -1.53 2.44
C ILE A 83 -12.92 -1.47 2.74
N LEU A 84 -12.35 -2.50 3.39
CA LEU A 84 -10.91 -2.55 3.69
C LEU A 84 -10.09 -2.40 2.40
N ALA A 85 -10.45 -3.12 1.34
CA ALA A 85 -9.83 -3.01 0.03
C ALA A 85 -9.90 -1.59 -0.55
N ARG A 86 -11.04 -0.90 -0.46
CA ARG A 86 -11.18 0.49 -0.91
C ARG A 86 -10.21 1.42 -0.17
N GLU A 87 -10.11 1.31 1.15
CA GLU A 87 -9.21 2.18 1.93
C GLU A 87 -7.73 1.82 1.74
N LEU A 88 -7.37 0.54 1.56
CA LEU A 88 -6.01 0.12 1.19
C LEU A 88 -5.60 0.64 -0.20
N ARG A 89 -6.50 0.62 -1.20
CA ARG A 89 -6.25 1.26 -2.51
C ARG A 89 -6.04 2.77 -2.37
N ARG A 90 -6.85 3.45 -1.55
CA ARG A 90 -6.68 4.88 -1.25
C ARG A 90 -5.35 5.17 -0.56
N ALA A 91 -4.92 4.34 0.38
CA ALA A 91 -3.60 4.46 1.02
C ALA A 91 -2.47 4.39 -0.01
N GLY A 92 -2.53 3.48 -0.98
CA GLY A 92 -1.56 3.40 -2.07
C GLY A 92 -1.53 4.62 -3.00
N LEU A 93 -2.68 5.23 -3.28
CA LEU A 93 -2.75 6.48 -4.02
C LEU A 93 -2.17 7.65 -3.19
N ALA A 94 -2.48 7.70 -1.89
CA ALA A 94 -1.96 8.70 -0.96
C ALA A 94 -0.43 8.64 -0.84
N ILE A 95 0.12 7.42 -0.65
CA ILE A 95 1.56 7.15 -0.60
C ILE A 95 2.25 7.57 -1.92
N HIS A 96 1.64 7.27 -3.08
CA HIS A 96 2.16 7.72 -4.37
C HIS A 96 2.24 9.25 -4.47
N GLN A 97 1.16 9.93 -4.07
CA GLN A 97 1.04 11.37 -4.18
C GLN A 97 1.97 12.09 -3.19
N ALA A 98 2.12 11.58 -1.97
CA ALA A 98 3.06 12.11 -0.99
C ALA A 98 4.51 11.96 -1.48
N ARG A 99 4.92 10.74 -1.90
CA ARG A 99 6.27 10.48 -2.42
C ARG A 99 6.60 11.31 -3.67
N SER A 100 5.68 11.41 -4.63
CA SER A 100 5.90 12.20 -5.86
C SER A 100 5.92 13.71 -5.62
N ALA A 101 5.28 14.19 -4.56
CA ALA A 101 5.31 15.60 -4.14
C ALA A 101 6.39 15.93 -3.09
N GLY A 102 7.23 14.97 -2.67
CA GLY A 102 8.24 15.18 -1.64
C GLY A 102 7.65 15.54 -0.26
N GLN A 103 6.50 14.96 0.09
CA GLN A 103 5.83 15.20 1.37
C GLN A 103 6.21 14.12 2.39
N HIS A 104 6.56 14.58 3.60
CA HIS A 104 7.07 13.76 4.70
C HIS A 104 6.14 13.84 5.92
N ALA A 105 6.38 13.00 6.92
CA ALA A 105 5.63 12.96 8.18
C ALA A 105 5.83 14.24 9.01
N GLY A 106 4.73 14.96 9.25
CA GLY A 106 4.72 16.20 10.04
C GLY A 106 4.72 15.96 11.56
N GLU A 107 5.08 16.99 12.32
CA GLU A 107 5.00 17.01 13.79
C GLU A 107 3.56 16.79 14.32
N ASP A 108 2.55 16.97 13.47
CA ASP A 108 1.15 16.75 13.79
C ASP A 108 0.67 15.31 13.60
N ALA A 109 1.57 14.34 13.33
CA ALA A 109 1.24 12.93 13.21
C ALA A 109 0.39 12.38 14.37
N ALA A 110 0.67 12.78 15.62
CA ALA A 110 -0.14 12.40 16.77
C ALA A 110 -1.58 12.97 16.73
N GLN A 111 -1.76 14.17 16.18
CA GLN A 111 -3.09 14.78 15.98
C GLN A 111 -3.85 14.07 14.85
N LEU A 112 -3.14 13.66 13.78
CA LEU A 112 -3.69 12.89 12.66
C LEU A 112 -4.13 11.48 13.09
N ILE A 113 -3.34 10.78 13.91
CA ILE A 113 -3.71 9.49 14.52
C ILE A 113 -4.98 9.64 15.36
N ALA A 114 -5.00 10.61 16.29
CA ALA A 114 -6.17 10.86 17.14
C ALA A 114 -7.42 11.20 16.31
N PHE A 115 -7.27 11.98 15.24
CA PHE A 115 -8.33 12.31 14.31
C PHE A 115 -8.87 11.08 13.57
N THR A 116 -7.99 10.27 12.97
CA THR A 116 -8.39 9.07 12.22
C THR A 116 -9.03 8.00 13.11
N ARG A 117 -8.52 7.78 14.33
CA ARG A 117 -9.19 6.92 15.34
C ARG A 117 -10.58 7.45 15.71
N SER A 118 -10.70 8.74 16.01
CA SER A 118 -11.99 9.35 16.37
C SER A 118 -13.02 9.25 15.24
N GLY A 119 -12.62 9.54 14.01
CA GLY A 119 -13.48 9.40 12.82
C GLY A 119 -13.85 7.95 12.51
N CYS A 120 -12.94 7.00 12.74
CA CYS A 120 -13.22 5.57 12.56
C CYS A 120 -14.17 5.02 13.64
N ASN A 121 -14.03 5.46 14.89
CA ASN A 121 -14.98 5.14 15.97
C ASN A 121 -16.38 5.71 15.69
N TRP A 122 -16.46 6.95 15.20
CA TRP A 122 -17.73 7.54 14.76
C TRP A 122 -18.35 6.76 13.59
N TRP A 123 -17.54 6.38 12.61
CA TRP A 123 -18.00 5.57 11.48
C TRP A 123 -18.52 4.21 11.95
N ALA A 124 -17.81 3.52 12.86
CA ALA A 124 -18.28 2.29 13.50
C ALA A 124 -19.61 2.46 14.24
N SER A 125 -19.87 3.63 14.84
CA SER A 125 -21.15 3.92 15.52
C SER A 125 -22.32 4.28 14.59
N THR A 126 -22.09 4.38 13.28
CA THR A 126 -23.10 4.85 12.30
C THR A 126 -23.42 3.85 11.19
N VAL A 127 -22.81 2.66 11.19
CA VAL A 127 -22.99 1.62 10.15
C VAL A 127 -23.13 0.23 10.76
N ASP A 128 -23.98 -0.60 10.17
CA ASP A 128 -24.24 -1.98 10.61
C ASP A 128 -23.35 -2.99 9.84
N HIS A 129 -22.03 -2.80 9.91
CA HIS A 129 -21.03 -3.70 9.30
C HIS A 129 -19.62 -3.53 9.89
N ASP A 130 -18.80 -4.58 9.91
CA ASP A 130 -17.44 -4.58 10.50
C ASP A 130 -16.37 -3.79 9.70
N GLY A 131 -16.70 -3.24 8.54
CA GLY A 131 -15.77 -2.48 7.69
C GLY A 131 -14.87 -1.45 8.42
N PRO A 132 -15.39 -0.64 9.37
CA PRO A 132 -14.58 0.28 10.15
C PRO A 132 -13.62 -0.42 11.12
N ALA A 133 -14.03 -1.56 11.72
CA ALA A 133 -13.17 -2.34 12.60
C ALA A 133 -12.00 -2.98 11.83
N LEU A 134 -12.25 -3.48 10.62
CA LEU A 134 -11.20 -3.98 9.72
C LEU A 134 -10.24 -2.85 9.28
N VAL A 135 -10.76 -1.66 8.95
CA VAL A 135 -9.93 -0.49 8.62
C VAL A 135 -9.11 -0.03 9.82
N GLN A 136 -9.65 -0.11 11.05
CA GLN A 136 -8.87 0.18 12.25
C GLN A 136 -7.73 -0.83 12.43
N ALA A 137 -8.04 -2.13 12.48
CA ALA A 137 -7.07 -3.19 12.77
C ALA A 137 -5.99 -3.38 11.68
N HIS A 138 -6.33 -3.13 10.41
CA HIS A 138 -5.46 -3.47 9.27
C HIS A 138 -4.97 -2.27 8.44
N LEU A 139 -5.35 -1.03 8.82
CA LEU A 139 -4.80 0.20 8.25
C LEU A 139 -4.39 1.21 9.32
N ILE A 140 -5.25 1.56 10.28
CA ILE A 140 -4.93 2.58 11.30
C ILE A 140 -3.87 2.09 12.28
N ASP A 141 -4.08 0.92 12.90
CA ASP A 141 -3.17 0.35 13.90
C ASP A 141 -1.75 0.10 13.32
N PRO A 142 -1.58 -0.46 12.10
CA PRO A 142 -0.29 -0.51 11.43
C PRO A 142 0.32 0.87 11.15
N CYS A 143 -0.46 1.86 10.69
CA CYS A 143 0.08 3.21 10.44
C CYS A 143 0.58 3.90 11.72
N GLU A 144 -0.07 3.69 12.87
CA GLU A 144 0.40 4.19 14.16
C GLU A 144 1.72 3.53 14.59
N GLN A 145 1.88 2.23 14.35
CA GLN A 145 3.14 1.51 14.58
C GLN A 145 4.25 2.04 13.67
N LEU A 146 3.99 2.19 12.37
CA LEU A 146 4.92 2.76 11.39
C LEU A 146 5.37 4.17 11.81
N LEU A 147 4.44 5.05 12.20
CA LEU A 147 4.73 6.42 12.65
C LEU A 147 5.58 6.49 13.94
N SER A 148 5.42 5.50 14.82
CA SER A 148 6.05 5.46 16.15
C SER A 148 7.41 4.75 16.16
N ALA A 149 7.60 3.74 15.32
CA ALA A 149 8.75 2.82 15.38
C ALA A 149 9.39 2.48 14.01
N GLY A 150 8.76 2.87 12.89
CA GLY A 150 9.31 2.64 11.55
C GLY A 150 10.50 3.55 11.22
N ASN A 151 11.20 3.23 10.12
CA ASN A 151 12.19 4.14 9.53
C ASN A 151 11.53 5.35 8.85
N SER A 152 12.31 6.32 8.36
CA SER A 152 11.77 7.57 7.78
C SER A 152 10.76 7.30 6.65
N ASP A 153 11.10 6.45 5.68
CA ASP A 153 10.23 6.10 4.56
C ASP A 153 8.91 5.46 5.04
N GLU A 154 8.97 4.55 6.02
CA GLU A 154 7.80 3.92 6.65
C GLU A 154 6.92 4.92 7.41
N ARG A 155 7.54 5.87 8.12
CA ARG A 155 6.82 6.96 8.83
C ARG A 155 6.13 7.89 7.82
N ASP A 156 6.78 8.22 6.73
CA ASP A 156 6.21 9.02 5.64
C ASP A 156 5.05 8.29 4.94
N ASP A 157 5.20 6.99 4.68
CA ASP A 157 4.14 6.15 4.10
C ASP A 157 2.91 6.06 5.02
N GLY A 158 3.12 5.79 6.30
CA GLY A 158 2.05 5.73 7.31
C GLY A 158 1.34 7.08 7.49
N TYR A 159 2.09 8.19 7.47
CA TYR A 159 1.52 9.54 7.49
C TYR A 159 0.65 9.82 6.25
N ALA A 160 1.15 9.44 5.06
CA ALA A 160 0.43 9.61 3.80
C ALA A 160 -0.87 8.79 3.77
N ALA A 161 -0.81 7.52 4.18
CA ALA A 161 -1.96 6.64 4.28
C ALA A 161 -3.04 7.20 5.22
N LEU A 162 -2.65 7.66 6.43
CA LEU A 162 -3.60 8.29 7.36
C LEU A 162 -4.15 9.62 6.85
N ARG A 163 -3.39 10.42 6.08
CA ARG A 163 -3.94 11.63 5.41
C ARG A 163 -4.96 11.29 4.33
N GLY A 164 -4.75 10.20 3.58
CA GLY A 164 -5.71 9.71 2.60
C GLY A 164 -7.03 9.23 3.21
N LEU A 165 -6.96 8.60 4.38
CA LEU A 165 -8.13 8.21 5.19
C LEU A 165 -8.78 9.44 5.87
N ALA A 166 -7.99 10.33 6.46
CA ALA A 166 -8.47 11.55 7.10
C ALA A 166 -9.22 12.47 6.12
N THR A 167 -8.78 12.53 4.85
CA THR A 167 -9.49 13.27 3.79
C THR A 167 -10.89 12.68 3.52
N ARG A 168 -11.10 11.37 3.73
CA ARG A 168 -12.42 10.72 3.61
C ARG A 168 -13.31 10.95 4.84
N LEU A 169 -12.73 10.87 6.03
CA LEU A 169 -13.43 11.11 7.31
C LEU A 169 -13.77 12.60 7.51
N GLY A 170 -12.95 13.49 6.94
CA GLY A 170 -12.98 14.93 7.16
C GLY A 170 -14.25 15.67 6.72
N SER A 171 -15.11 15.04 5.92
CA SER A 171 -16.44 15.59 5.59
C SER A 171 -17.38 15.67 6.81
N HIS A 172 -17.09 14.99 7.91
CA HIS A 172 -18.01 14.83 9.04
C HIS A 172 -17.49 15.31 10.41
N SER A 173 -16.20 15.63 10.55
CA SER A 173 -15.66 16.19 11.79
C SER A 173 -14.40 17.02 11.56
N GLY A 174 -14.33 18.20 12.22
CA GLY A 174 -13.11 18.94 12.60
C GLY A 174 -11.95 19.14 11.60
N PHE A 175 -12.14 18.91 10.31
CA PHE A 175 -11.02 18.67 9.39
C PHE A 175 -10.18 19.91 9.12
N THR A 176 -8.86 19.78 9.31
CA THR A 176 -7.92 20.87 8.99
C THR A 176 -7.33 20.66 7.59
N SER A 177 -7.49 21.67 6.72
CA SER A 177 -7.15 21.60 5.29
C SER A 177 -5.72 21.12 4.99
N ARG A 178 -4.76 21.37 5.91
CA ARG A 178 -3.38 20.85 5.86
C ARG A 178 -3.27 19.34 5.66
N TRP A 179 -4.26 18.55 6.08
CA TRP A 179 -4.24 17.10 5.94
C TRP A 179 -4.72 16.60 4.58
N ALA A 180 -5.36 17.46 3.77
CA ALA A 180 -5.88 17.07 2.47
C ALA A 180 -4.78 16.47 1.57
N LEU A 181 -5.11 15.34 0.97
CA LEU A 181 -4.46 14.81 -0.23
C LEU A 181 -5.55 14.70 -1.29
N HIS A 182 -5.36 15.32 -2.45
CA HIS A 182 -6.31 15.24 -3.55
C HIS A 182 -6.16 13.90 -4.28
N ILE A 183 -6.67 12.85 -3.64
CA ILE A 183 -6.76 11.51 -4.19
C ILE A 183 -7.95 11.49 -5.14
N ASP A 184 -7.67 11.39 -6.44
CA ASP A 184 -8.71 11.05 -7.42
C ASP A 184 -9.01 9.55 -7.27
N ASP A 185 -10.18 9.24 -6.74
CA ASP A 185 -10.60 7.87 -6.38
C ASP A 185 -10.89 6.99 -7.60
N GLY A 186 -11.04 7.57 -8.80
CA GLY A 186 -11.55 6.89 -9.98
C GLY A 186 -12.98 6.39 -9.76
N ALA A 187 -13.92 7.34 -9.79
CA ALA A 187 -15.37 7.12 -9.67
C ALA A 187 -16.03 6.97 -11.05
#